data_AF-A0A3A0FAU4-F1
#
_entry.id   AF-A0A3A0FAU4-F1
#
_cell.length_a   1.000
_cell.length_b   1.000
_cell.length_c   1.000
_cell.angle_alpha   90.00
_cell.angle_beta   90.00
_cell.angle_gamma   90.00
#
_symmetry.space_group_name_H-M   'P 1'
#
loop_
_entity.id
_entity.type
_entity.pdbx_description
1 polymer ?
#
loop_
_entity_poly.entity_id
_entity_poly.type
_entity_poly.pdbx_seq_one_letter_code
_entity_poly.pdbx_strand_id
1 'polypeptide(L)'
;MTAQPSAPVDRAADAVKRTRREVWKLLGAPTDQVGSVNDPRTHDELGVRWNEKWIYRDGKEVVRVVLWHRYDFLGAYRALPDGGFEREPLPD
;
A
#
# COMPACT_ATOMS: atom_id res chain seq x y z
N MET A 1 -16.36 -17.68 -35.63
CA MET A 1 -15.72 -16.39 -35.30
C MET A 1 -15.25 -16.49 -33.86
N THR A 2 -13.95 -16.70 -33.69
CA THR A 2 -13.33 -17.11 -32.43
C THR A 2 -12.92 -15.86 -31.65
N ALA A 3 -13.50 -15.66 -30.45
CA ALA A 3 -13.08 -14.60 -29.54
C ALA A 3 -11.68 -14.94 -28.98
N GLN A 4 -10.84 -13.91 -28.88
CA GLN A 4 -9.44 -13.92 -28.46
C GLN A 4 -9.22 -14.53 -27.06
N PRO A 5 -8.03 -15.08 -26.78
CA PRO A 5 -7.69 -15.59 -25.46
C PRO A 5 -7.59 -14.43 -24.47
N SER A 6 -8.28 -14.56 -23.33
CA SER A 6 -8.07 -13.71 -22.15
C SER A 6 -6.61 -13.83 -21.71
N ALA A 7 -5.88 -12.72 -21.76
CA ALA A 7 -4.51 -12.63 -21.27
C ALA A 7 -4.43 -13.11 -19.81
N PRO A 8 -3.35 -13.79 -19.40
CA PRO A 8 -3.15 -14.13 -18.00
C PRO A 8 -2.96 -12.84 -17.19
N VAL A 9 -3.84 -12.62 -16.22
CA VAL A 9 -3.66 -11.68 -15.10
C VAL A 9 -2.60 -12.24 -14.17
N ASP A 10 -1.35 -12.35 -14.64
CA ASP A 10 -0.25 -12.88 -13.83
C ASP A 10 0.99 -12.01 -14.01
N ARG A 11 1.05 -10.98 -13.16
CA ARG A 11 2.27 -10.43 -12.55
C ARG A 11 1.89 -9.37 -11.53
N ALA A 12 1.30 -9.80 -10.41
CA ALA A 12 1.65 -9.17 -9.16
C ALA A 12 3.12 -9.54 -8.91
N ALA A 13 4.02 -8.77 -9.53
CA ALA A 13 5.45 -8.92 -9.40
C ALA A 13 5.79 -9.04 -7.92
N ASP A 14 6.39 -10.18 -7.55
CA ASP A 14 7.14 -10.45 -6.33
C ASP A 14 6.83 -9.44 -5.22
N ALA A 15 5.68 -9.62 -4.56
CA ALA A 15 5.31 -8.77 -3.44
C ALA A 15 6.34 -9.06 -2.35
N VAL A 16 7.39 -8.22 -2.28
CA VAL A 16 8.43 -8.29 -1.26
C VAL A 16 7.71 -8.41 0.08
N LYS A 17 7.78 -9.59 0.68
CA LYS A 17 7.15 -9.86 1.96
C LYS A 17 7.89 -9.07 3.02
N ARG A 18 7.43 -7.85 3.29
CA ARG A 18 7.93 -7.03 4.39
C ARG A 18 6.99 -7.15 5.57
N THR A 19 7.59 -7.32 6.74
CA THR A 19 6.89 -7.23 8.01
C THR A 19 6.68 -5.76 8.39
N ARG A 20 5.68 -5.50 9.25
CA ARG A 20 5.47 -4.17 9.84
C ARG A 20 6.72 -3.62 10.51
N ARG A 21 7.51 -4.48 11.16
CA ARG A 21 8.73 -4.08 11.86
C ARG A 21 9.79 -3.55 10.89
N GLU A 22 9.97 -4.20 9.74
CA GLU A 22 10.93 -3.75 8.72
C GLU A 22 10.49 -2.41 8.13
N VAL A 23 9.23 -2.28 7.76
CA VAL A 23 8.69 -1.01 7.24
C VAL A 23 8.81 0.11 8.28
N TRP A 24 8.54 -0.17 9.56
CA TRP A 24 8.72 0.79 10.65
C TRP A 24 10.19 1.23 10.82
N LYS A 25 11.15 0.31 10.67
CA LYS A 25 12.58 0.68 10.73
C LYS A 25 12.97 1.62 9.59
N LEU A 26 12.38 1.44 8.42
CA LEU A 26 12.70 2.22 7.21
C LEU A 26 12.03 3.60 7.21
N LEU A 27 10.75 3.66 7.60
CA LEU A 27 9.93 4.86 7.46
C LEU A 27 9.64 5.58 8.79
N GLY A 28 9.91 4.92 9.92
CA GLY A 28 9.54 5.42 11.25
C GLY A 28 8.07 5.20 11.58
N ALA A 29 7.62 5.90 12.62
CA ALA A 29 6.22 5.92 13.02
C ALA A 29 5.40 6.73 12.01
N PRO A 30 4.21 6.25 11.60
CA PRO A 30 3.31 7.06 10.79
C PRO A 30 2.77 8.25 11.60
N THR A 31 2.38 9.32 10.90
CA THR A 31 1.73 10.49 11.50
C THR A 31 0.32 10.13 11.97
N ASP A 32 -0.43 9.41 11.12
CA ASP A 32 -1.75 8.88 11.44
C ASP A 32 -1.86 7.41 11.05
N GLN A 33 -2.75 6.70 11.72
CA GLN A 33 -3.13 5.32 11.39
C GLN A 33 -4.65 5.23 11.25
N VAL A 34 -5.11 4.61 10.16
CA VAL A 34 -6.52 4.29 9.93
C VAL A 34 -6.69 2.78 9.89
N GLY A 35 -7.66 2.27 10.65
CA GLY A 35 -7.92 0.85 10.74
C GLY A 35 -6.84 0.08 11.50
N SER A 36 -6.87 -1.24 11.34
CA SER A 36 -5.98 -2.17 12.06
C SER A 36 -5.91 -3.49 11.29
N VAL A 37 -4.73 -4.11 11.24
CA VAL A 37 -4.55 -5.46 10.70
C VAL A 37 -5.52 -6.50 11.30
N ASN A 38 -5.98 -6.26 12.53
CA ASN A 38 -6.89 -7.14 13.26
C ASN A 38 -8.37 -6.86 12.96
N ASP A 39 -8.71 -5.70 12.40
CA ASP A 39 -10.10 -5.39 12.03
C ASP A 39 -10.49 -6.22 10.79
N PRO A 40 -11.59 -6.99 10.83
CA PRO A 40 -12.07 -7.73 9.66
C PRO A 40 -12.59 -6.83 8.54
N ARG A 41 -12.92 -5.57 8.81
CA ARG A 41 -13.38 -4.62 7.79
C ARG A 41 -12.23 -4.29 6.84
N THR A 42 -12.56 -4.27 5.56
CA THR A 42 -11.63 -3.94 4.49
C THR A 42 -12.10 -2.69 3.75
N HIS A 43 -11.14 -1.97 3.22
CA HIS A 43 -11.30 -0.80 2.37
C HIS A 43 -10.62 -1.06 1.03
N ASP A 44 -11.08 -0.44 -0.04
CA ASP A 44 -10.45 -0.53 -1.36
C ASP A 44 -9.92 0.87 -1.75
N GLU A 45 -8.61 0.99 -1.98
CA GLU A 45 -7.95 2.24 -2.38
C GLU A 45 -6.68 1.90 -3.19
N LEU A 46 -6.29 2.75 -4.17
CA LEU A 46 -5.08 2.56 -4.98
C LEU A 46 -4.98 1.17 -5.66
N GLY A 47 -6.14 0.59 -6.00
CA GLY A 47 -6.24 -0.73 -6.64
C GLY A 47 -5.99 -1.92 -5.71
N VAL A 48 -5.88 -1.71 -4.39
CA VAL A 48 -5.66 -2.76 -3.39
C VAL A 48 -6.70 -2.72 -2.27
N ARG A 49 -6.99 -3.89 -1.69
CA ARG A 49 -7.89 -4.05 -0.55
C ARG A 49 -7.09 -4.11 0.74
N TRP A 50 -7.34 -3.21 1.70
CA TRP A 50 -6.55 -3.06 2.93
C TRP A 50 -7.42 -3.04 4.19
N ASN A 51 -6.84 -3.42 5.34
CA ASN A 51 -7.43 -3.31 6.68
C ASN A 51 -6.80 -2.18 7.49
N GLU A 52 -5.51 -1.90 7.25
CA GLU A 52 -4.80 -0.81 7.89
C GLU A 52 -4.05 0.06 6.88
N LYS A 53 -4.11 1.36 7.13
CA LYS A 53 -3.42 2.39 6.37
C LYS A 53 -2.60 3.24 7.33
N TRP A 54 -1.30 3.32 7.06
CA TRP A 54 -0.39 4.27 7.68
C TRP A 54 -0.31 5.50 6.80
N ILE A 55 -0.39 6.68 7.40
CA ILE A 55 -0.37 7.96 6.70
C ILE A 55 0.81 8.77 7.24
N TYR A 56 1.65 9.24 6.33
CA TYR A 56 2.75 10.15 6.62
C TYR A 56 2.42 11.51 6.02
N ARG A 57 2.52 12.54 6.85
CA ARG A 57 2.24 13.91 6.45
C ARG A 57 3.48 14.79 6.59
N ASP A 58 3.59 15.77 5.70
CA ASP A 58 4.44 16.94 5.91
C ASP A 58 3.51 18.15 6.12
N GLY A 59 3.43 18.63 7.36
CA GLY A 59 2.42 19.59 7.77
C GLY A 59 0.99 19.05 7.57
N LYS A 60 0.25 19.63 6.62
CA LYS A 60 -1.14 19.22 6.29
C LYS A 60 -1.23 18.26 5.12
N GLU A 61 -0.17 18.15 4.33
CA GLU A 61 -0.16 17.39 3.09
C GLU A 61 0.22 15.93 3.35
N VAL A 62 -0.54 15.00 2.77
CA VAL A 62 -0.16 13.59 2.79
C VAL A 62 0.97 13.41 1.78
N VAL A 63 2.13 12.94 2.23
CA VAL A 63 3.30 12.71 1.38
C VAL A 63 3.49 11.24 1.05
N ARG A 64 3.00 10.35 1.90
CA ARG A 64 3.09 8.91 1.73
C ARG A 64 1.98 8.18 2.46
N VAL A 65 1.53 7.07 1.90
CA VAL A 65 0.68 6.10 2.59
C VAL A 65 1.29 4.71 2.48
N VAL A 66 1.08 3.88 3.49
CA VAL A 66 1.43 2.46 3.45
C VAL A 66 0.17 1.65 3.73
N LEU A 67 -0.11 0.68 2.88
CA LEU A 67 -1.31 -0.15 2.96
C LEU A 67 -0.98 -1.56 3.38
N TRP A 68 -1.80 -2.10 4.29
CA TRP A 68 -1.69 -3.44 4.85
C TRP A 68 -3.00 -4.18 4.73
N HIS A 69 -2.96 -5.43 4.31
CA HIS A 69 -4.10 -6.34 4.38
C HIS A 69 -3.77 -7.45 5.36
N ARG A 70 -4.46 -7.48 6.50
CA ARG A 70 -4.02 -8.23 7.67
C ARG A 70 -2.53 -7.94 7.89
N TYR A 71 -1.66 -8.96 7.85
CA TYR A 71 -0.22 -8.82 8.07
C TYR A 71 0.59 -8.72 6.78
N ASP A 72 -0.07 -8.72 5.62
CA ASP A 72 0.59 -8.63 4.33
C ASP A 72 0.83 -7.16 3.95
N PHE A 73 2.09 -6.86 3.61
CA PHE A 73 2.48 -5.56 3.06
C PHE A 73 2.00 -5.44 1.62
N LEU A 74 1.12 -4.48 1.35
CA LEU A 74 0.60 -4.25 0.00
C LEU A 74 1.46 -3.24 -0.78
N GLY A 75 2.05 -2.28 -0.08
CA GLY A 75 2.96 -1.32 -0.67
C GLY A 75 3.05 -0.02 0.10
N ALA A 76 4.11 0.73 -0.19
CA ALA A 76 4.20 2.14 0.09
C ALA A 76 3.81 2.91 -1.18
N TYR A 77 3.12 4.03 -1.01
CA TYR A 77 2.71 4.88 -2.10
C TYR A 77 3.01 6.32 -1.75
N ARG A 78 3.74 7.00 -2.63
CA ARG A 78 4.10 8.41 -2.47
C ARG A 78 3.03 9.26 -3.14
N ALA A 79 2.64 10.36 -2.48
CA ALA A 79 1.75 11.33 -3.07
C ALA A 79 2.46 12.12 -4.16
N LEU A 80 1.77 12.32 -5.28
CA LEU A 80 2.20 13.14 -6.40
C LEU A 80 1.62 14.56 -6.27
N PRO A 81 2.24 15.58 -6.88
CA PRO A 81 1.75 16.96 -6.84
C PRO A 81 0.34 17.18 -7.41
N ASP A 82 -0.13 16.27 -8.27
CA ASP A 82 -1.47 16.28 -8.86
C ASP A 82 -2.55 15.65 -7.96
N GLY A 83 -2.17 15.21 -6.75
CA GLY A 83 -3.04 14.51 -5.81
C GLY A 83 -3.15 13.00 -6.07
N GLY A 84 -2.46 12.48 -7.09
CA GLY A 84 -2.32 11.06 -7.33
C GLY A 84 -1.37 10.37 -6.32
N PHE A 85 -1.29 9.06 -6.43
CA PHE A 85 -0.32 8.26 -5.68
C PHE A 85 0.38 7.29 -6.62
N GLU A 86 1.70 7.20 -6.49
CA GLU A 86 2.50 6.19 -7.19
C GLU A 86 3.10 5.20 -6.20
N ARG A 87 3.32 3.95 -6.63
CA ARG A 87 3.94 2.93 -5.78
C ARG A 87 5.41 3.28 -5.59
N GLU A 88 5.83 3.40 -4.34
CA GLU A 88 7.20 3.70 -3.96
C GLU A 88 7.95 2.41 -3.60
N PRO A 89 9.06 2.10 -4.29
CA PRO A 89 9.93 1.02 -3.87
C PRO A 89 10.66 1.42 -2.57
N LEU A 90 10.45 0.66 -1.50
CA LEU A 90 11.29 0.82 -0.31
C LEU A 90 12.61 0.07 -0.50
N PRO A 91 13.73 0.60 0.02
CA PRO A 91 15.02 -0.10 -0.01
C PRO A 91 14.95 -1.42 0.78
N ASP A 92 15.81 -2.37 0.42
CA ASP A 92 15.97 -3.66 1.10
C ASP A 92 16.69 -3.55 2.44
#